data_AF-A0AAE3WBB8-F1
#
_entry.id   AF-A0AAE3WBB8-F1
#
_cell.length_a   1.000
_cell.length_b   1.000
_cell.length_c   1.000
_cell.angle_alpha   90.00
_cell.angle_beta   90.00
_cell.angle_gamma   90.00
#
_symmetry.space_group_name_H-M   'P 1'
#
loop_
_entity.id
_entity.type
_entity.pdbx_description
1 polymer ?
#
loop_
_entity_poly.entity_id
_entity_poly.type
_entity_poly.pdbx_seq_one_letter_code
_entity_poly.pdbx_strand_id
1 'polypeptide(L)'
;MNEIECAWAQRRISEAFLSAYPDEPVAIQARWLEGQGQDAIANCILASDGAGAAGDEDYLLWLVDRKLDRANAIRLFWKLYRPASYAANHAGAIADTSDDPRLLAAAEVVIDRFERGYYPEGELGLSEDEARRYQLDWEGGLAAATGKGFDPDHHARYRIPAAFFRPLPGRPVADEPEIGSPPTLPSNGSPSETAGEVGAVIGMMQQRARAGSDHQFGTVTDGTTAEKSDRRDIYLMCGAIALVGVWAIAQFTEGG
;
A
#
# COMPACT_ATOMS: atom_id res chain seq x y z
N MET A 1 -21.60 15.54 -5.91
CA MET A 1 -21.13 14.54 -4.93
C MET A 1 -21.47 13.17 -5.51
N ASN A 2 -20.48 12.48 -6.07
CA ASN A 2 -20.67 11.22 -6.80
C ASN A 2 -20.96 10.08 -5.79
N GLU A 3 -21.78 9.10 -6.15
CA GLU A 3 -22.06 7.90 -5.33
C GLU A 3 -20.77 7.19 -4.85
N ILE A 4 -19.67 7.32 -5.59
CA ILE A 4 -18.34 6.84 -5.20
C ILE A 4 -17.76 7.64 -4.01
N GLU A 5 -17.91 8.97 -3.99
CA GLU A 5 -17.53 9.80 -2.82
C GLU A 5 -18.38 9.44 -1.59
N CYS A 6 -19.65 9.07 -1.81
CA CYS A 6 -20.58 8.65 -0.76
C CYS A 6 -20.22 7.28 -0.17
N ALA A 7 -19.83 6.32 -1.02
CA ALA A 7 -19.35 5.00 -0.60
C ALA A 7 -17.97 5.05 0.06
N TRP A 8 -17.08 5.95 -0.38
CA TRP A 8 -15.75 6.16 0.21
C TRP A 8 -15.84 6.88 1.57
N ALA A 9 -16.76 7.85 1.70
CA ALA A 9 -17.07 8.48 2.99
C ALA A 9 -17.59 7.48 4.04
N GLN A 10 -18.26 6.40 3.61
CA GLN A 10 -18.83 5.37 4.50
C GLN A 10 -17.80 4.32 5.00
N ARG A 11 -16.60 4.23 4.41
CA ARG A 11 -15.56 3.25 4.80
C ARG A 11 -14.15 3.84 4.97
N ARG A 12 -14.06 5.14 5.19
CA ARG A 12 -12.84 5.75 5.72
C ARG A 12 -12.49 5.02 7.02
N ILE A 13 -11.25 4.55 7.15
CA ILE A 13 -10.72 4.15 8.45
C ILE A 13 -10.63 5.42 9.28
N SER A 14 -11.74 5.73 9.92
CA SER A 14 -11.96 6.96 10.66
C SER A 14 -11.38 6.78 12.06
N GLU A 15 -11.06 7.88 12.73
CA GLU A 15 -10.72 7.84 14.16
C GLU A 15 -11.82 7.15 14.99
N ALA A 16 -13.08 7.21 14.55
CA ALA A 16 -14.18 6.49 15.18
C ALA A 16 -14.05 4.97 15.01
N PHE A 17 -13.66 4.48 13.83
CA PHE A 17 -13.35 3.06 13.61
C PHE A 17 -12.15 2.62 14.46
N LEU A 18 -11.06 3.37 14.41
CA LEU A 18 -9.84 3.08 15.18
C LEU A 18 -10.08 3.05 16.69
N SER A 19 -11.01 3.89 17.18
CA SER A 19 -11.38 3.92 18.59
C SER A 19 -12.38 2.81 18.96
N ALA A 20 -13.26 2.41 18.05
CA ALA A 20 -14.25 1.36 18.30
C ALA A 20 -13.65 -0.03 18.23
N TYR A 21 -12.63 -0.21 17.39
CA TYR A 21 -11.98 -1.49 17.12
C TYR A 21 -10.45 -1.36 17.23
N PRO A 22 -9.92 -1.06 18.43
CA PRO A 22 -8.48 -0.78 18.61
C PRO A 22 -7.58 -2.00 18.36
N ASP A 23 -8.14 -3.20 18.49
CA ASP A 23 -7.42 -4.47 18.38
C ASP A 23 -7.47 -5.06 16.96
N GLU A 24 -8.18 -4.41 16.04
CA GLU A 24 -8.20 -4.84 14.62
C GLU A 24 -6.82 -4.62 13.99
N PRO A 25 -6.33 -5.55 13.14
CA PRO A 25 -5.01 -5.45 12.53
C PRO A 25 -4.75 -4.10 11.87
N VAL A 26 -5.73 -3.55 11.16
CA VAL A 26 -5.57 -2.25 10.51
C VAL A 26 -5.50 -1.08 11.50
N ALA A 27 -6.18 -1.17 12.64
CA ALA A 27 -6.10 -0.15 13.67
C ALA A 27 -4.71 -0.15 14.34
N ILE A 28 -4.16 -1.35 14.57
CA ILE A 28 -2.80 -1.53 15.08
C ILE A 28 -1.77 -0.99 14.09
N GLN A 29 -1.90 -1.32 12.79
CA GLN A 29 -1.02 -0.81 11.73
C GLN A 29 -1.07 0.72 11.64
N ALA A 30 -2.26 1.30 11.64
CA ALA A 30 -2.47 2.75 11.61
C ALA A 30 -1.81 3.43 12.82
N ARG A 31 -2.08 2.96 14.04
CA ARG A 31 -1.48 3.50 15.27
C ARG A 31 0.03 3.37 15.29
N TRP A 32 0.58 2.29 14.74
CA TRP A 32 2.02 2.15 14.63
C TRP A 32 2.61 3.18 13.66
N LEU A 33 2.02 3.31 12.46
CA LEU A 33 2.44 4.27 11.44
C LEU A 33 2.34 5.74 11.90
N GLU A 34 1.39 6.09 12.77
CA GLU A 34 1.29 7.44 13.36
C GLU A 34 2.54 7.87 14.13
N GLY A 35 3.24 6.91 14.73
CA GLY A 35 4.47 7.16 15.49
C GLY A 35 5.75 7.13 14.64
N GLN A 36 5.65 6.89 13.33
CA GLN A 36 6.81 6.67 12.47
C GLN A 36 7.26 7.92 11.71
N GLY A 37 8.55 7.98 11.40
CA GLY A 37 9.13 8.96 10.48
C GLY A 37 8.80 8.66 9.01
N GLN A 38 9.09 9.63 8.13
CA GLN A 38 8.81 9.51 6.70
C GLN A 38 9.55 8.34 6.02
N ASP A 39 10.77 7.99 6.47
CA ASP A 39 11.52 6.84 5.93
C ASP A 39 10.85 5.49 6.21
N ALA A 40 10.36 5.30 7.45
CA ALA A 40 9.66 4.07 7.82
C ALA A 40 8.34 3.95 7.04
N ILE A 41 7.61 5.06 6.88
CA ILE A 41 6.40 5.11 6.04
C ILE A 41 6.75 4.80 4.58
N ALA A 42 7.81 5.41 4.03
CA ALA A 42 8.26 5.19 2.66
C ALA A 42 8.56 3.70 2.42
N ASN A 43 9.34 3.09 3.31
CA ASN A 43 9.68 1.68 3.22
C ASN A 43 8.45 0.77 3.33
N CYS A 44 7.48 1.08 4.20
CA CYS A 44 6.22 0.33 4.25
C CYS A 44 5.45 0.41 2.92
N ILE A 45 5.35 1.60 2.33
CA ILE A 45 4.73 1.79 1.02
C ILE A 45 5.49 0.95 -0.03
N LEU A 46 6.82 1.05 -0.09
CA LEU A 46 7.67 0.33 -1.06
C LEU A 46 7.57 -1.19 -0.93
N ALA A 47 7.56 -1.72 0.29
CA ALA A 47 7.43 -3.15 0.56
C ALA A 47 5.99 -3.67 0.45
N SER A 48 5.00 -2.81 0.23
CA SER A 48 3.63 -3.25 -0.07
C SER A 48 3.61 -3.97 -1.42
N ASP A 49 2.91 -5.09 -1.49
CA ASP A 49 2.65 -5.78 -2.76
C ASP A 49 1.68 -4.99 -3.67
N GLY A 50 1.13 -3.89 -3.15
CA GLY A 50 0.16 -3.02 -3.81
C GLY A 50 -1.24 -3.63 -3.83
N ALA A 51 -2.15 -2.95 -4.53
CA ALA A 51 -3.60 -3.14 -4.58
C ALA A 51 -4.15 -4.55 -4.96
N GLY A 52 -3.86 -5.64 -4.24
CA GLY A 52 -4.46 -6.96 -4.52
C GLY A 52 -3.82 -8.17 -3.81
N ALA A 53 -2.86 -7.95 -2.91
CA ALA A 53 -2.50 -8.93 -1.90
C ALA A 53 -3.41 -8.73 -0.69
N ALA A 54 -4.13 -9.78 -0.28
CA ALA A 54 -5.05 -9.69 0.85
C ALA A 54 -4.32 -9.16 2.11
N GLY A 55 -4.75 -8.00 2.62
CA GLY A 55 -4.27 -7.41 3.87
C GLY A 55 -3.42 -6.13 3.76
N ASP A 56 -2.91 -5.77 2.58
CA ASP A 56 -2.03 -4.59 2.41
C ASP A 56 -2.78 -3.29 2.06
N GLU A 57 -4.03 -3.41 1.63
CA GLU A 57 -4.80 -2.31 1.06
C GLU A 57 -5.28 -1.31 2.12
N ASP A 58 -5.65 -1.79 3.31
CA ASP A 58 -6.39 -0.96 4.25
C ASP A 58 -5.51 0.11 4.91
N TYR A 59 -4.24 -0.17 5.20
CA TYR A 59 -3.34 0.87 5.73
C TYR A 59 -2.85 1.85 4.65
N LEU A 60 -2.70 1.40 3.39
CA LEU A 60 -2.40 2.29 2.27
C LEU A 60 -3.56 3.28 2.05
N LEU A 61 -4.81 2.79 2.13
CA LEU A 61 -6.00 3.63 2.11
C LEU A 61 -6.02 4.63 3.28
N TRP A 62 -5.61 4.20 4.48
CA TRP A 62 -5.50 5.10 5.64
C TRP A 62 -4.44 6.19 5.44
N LEU A 63 -3.29 5.87 4.82
CA LEU A 63 -2.20 6.83 4.57
C LEU A 63 -2.61 8.00 3.66
N VAL A 64 -3.63 7.85 2.81
CA VAL A 64 -4.15 8.91 1.92
C VAL A 64 -4.45 10.18 2.71
N ASP A 65 -4.99 10.02 3.93
CA ASP A 65 -5.43 11.07 4.85
C ASP A 65 -4.40 11.54 5.85
N ARG A 66 -3.16 11.10 5.72
CA ARG A 66 -2.09 11.42 6.67
C ARG A 66 -1.15 12.48 6.10
N LYS A 67 -0.32 13.02 6.98
CA LYS A 67 0.72 13.98 6.62
C LYS A 67 1.90 13.21 6.01
N LEU A 68 1.92 13.18 4.68
CA LEU A 68 3.03 12.64 3.89
C LEU A 68 3.77 13.78 3.23
N ASP A 69 5.08 13.62 3.04
CA ASP A 69 5.78 14.47 2.08
C ASP A 69 5.38 14.16 0.64
N ARG A 70 5.76 15.04 -0.29
CA ARG A 70 5.44 14.89 -1.71
C ARG A 70 5.97 13.59 -2.31
N ALA A 71 7.16 13.13 -1.92
CA ALA A 71 7.75 11.92 -2.49
C ALA A 71 6.96 10.68 -2.05
N ASN A 72 6.61 10.58 -0.76
CA ASN A 72 5.78 9.51 -0.23
C ASN A 72 4.35 9.53 -0.77
N ALA A 73 3.77 10.70 -1.03
CA ALA A 73 2.48 10.80 -1.70
C ALA A 73 2.53 10.20 -3.13
N ILE A 74 3.61 10.44 -3.88
CA ILE A 74 3.80 9.85 -5.21
C ILE A 74 4.00 8.33 -5.12
N ARG A 75 4.82 7.85 -4.17
CA ARG A 75 4.99 6.41 -3.91
C ARG A 75 3.66 5.74 -3.57
N LEU A 76 2.88 6.37 -2.69
CA LEU A 76 1.56 5.89 -2.30
C LEU A 76 0.62 5.79 -3.50
N PHE A 77 0.58 6.83 -4.36
CA PHE A 77 -0.18 6.79 -5.60
C PHE A 77 0.19 5.59 -6.45
N TRP A 78 1.49 5.34 -6.69
CA TRP A 78 1.93 4.21 -7.52
C TRP A 78 1.65 2.84 -6.92
N LYS A 79 1.46 2.74 -5.59
CA LYS A 79 1.01 1.50 -4.93
C LYS A 79 -0.49 1.29 -5.00
N LEU A 80 -1.27 2.38 -5.01
CA LEU A 80 -2.73 2.36 -5.16
C LEU A 80 -3.15 2.22 -6.63
N TYR A 81 -2.35 2.76 -7.55
CA TYR A 81 -2.67 2.84 -8.97
C TYR A 81 -2.15 1.62 -9.75
N ARG A 82 -3.05 0.95 -10.47
CA ARG A 82 -2.72 -0.19 -11.33
C ARG A 82 -3.02 0.13 -12.79
N PRO A 83 -2.00 0.51 -13.59
CA PRO A 83 -2.17 0.82 -15.01
C PRO A 83 -2.89 -0.29 -15.80
N ALA A 84 -2.52 -1.56 -15.59
CA ALA A 84 -3.07 -2.70 -16.31
C ALA A 84 -4.51 -3.05 -15.94
N SER A 85 -4.93 -2.77 -14.70
CA SER A 85 -6.31 -3.04 -14.26
C SER A 85 -7.26 -1.93 -14.69
N TYR A 86 -6.79 -0.69 -14.60
CA TYR A 86 -7.50 0.50 -15.04
C TYR A 86 -7.89 0.44 -16.53
N ALA A 87 -6.94 0.00 -17.34
CA ALA A 87 -7.08 -0.36 -18.74
C ALA A 87 -8.12 -1.46 -19.05
N ALA A 88 -8.15 -2.50 -18.22
CA ALA A 88 -8.93 -3.71 -18.45
C ALA A 88 -10.43 -3.51 -18.14
N ASN A 89 -10.74 -2.68 -17.14
CA ASN A 89 -12.12 -2.38 -16.75
C ASN A 89 -12.92 -1.62 -17.83
N HIS A 90 -12.24 -0.85 -18.68
CA HIS A 90 -12.90 -0.17 -19.80
C HIS A 90 -13.23 -1.10 -20.98
N ALA A 91 -12.37 -2.10 -21.23
CA ALA A 91 -12.53 -2.99 -22.38
C ALA A 91 -13.59 -4.11 -22.16
N GLY A 92 -14.26 -4.16 -21.00
CA GLY A 92 -15.19 -5.24 -20.64
C GLY A 92 -14.57 -6.64 -20.65
N ALA A 93 -13.23 -6.74 -20.69
CA ALA A 93 -12.50 -7.92 -21.15
C ALA A 93 -11.88 -8.76 -20.03
N ILE A 94 -12.05 -8.43 -18.76
CA ILE A 94 -11.61 -9.29 -17.66
C ILE A 94 -12.66 -9.22 -16.54
N ALA A 95 -13.56 -10.20 -16.48
CA ALA A 95 -14.51 -10.38 -15.38
C ALA A 95 -13.84 -10.79 -14.05
N ASP A 96 -12.51 -10.95 -14.05
CA ASP A 96 -11.73 -11.61 -12.97
C ASP A 96 -10.63 -10.72 -12.36
N THR A 97 -10.52 -9.47 -12.80
CA THR A 97 -9.69 -8.45 -12.14
C THR A 97 -10.61 -7.30 -11.76
N SER A 98 -11.51 -7.53 -10.80
CA SER A 98 -12.26 -6.42 -10.22
C SER A 98 -11.26 -5.47 -9.59
N ASP A 99 -11.07 -4.29 -10.18
CA ASP A 99 -10.44 -3.22 -9.43
C ASP A 99 -11.30 -2.97 -8.21
N ASP A 100 -10.68 -2.92 -7.05
CA ASP A 100 -11.36 -2.38 -5.90
C ASP A 100 -11.60 -0.89 -6.17
N PRO A 101 -12.86 -0.44 -6.36
CA PRO A 101 -13.17 0.95 -6.65
C PRO A 101 -12.65 1.89 -5.55
N ARG A 102 -12.39 1.38 -4.34
CA ARG A 102 -11.81 2.13 -3.22
C ARG A 102 -10.38 2.58 -3.52
N LEU A 103 -9.57 1.76 -4.19
CA LEU A 103 -8.16 2.02 -4.47
C LEU A 103 -8.00 3.07 -5.57
N LEU A 104 -8.84 2.99 -6.61
CA LEU A 104 -8.91 4.03 -7.65
C LEU A 104 -9.40 5.37 -7.09
N ALA A 105 -10.43 5.37 -6.24
CA ALA A 105 -10.90 6.58 -5.59
C ALA A 105 -9.83 7.19 -4.65
N ALA A 106 -9.07 6.35 -3.95
CA ALA A 106 -7.96 6.77 -3.12
C ALA A 106 -6.83 7.42 -3.94
N ALA A 107 -6.44 6.81 -5.06
CA ALA A 107 -5.45 7.38 -5.98
C ALA A 107 -5.91 8.75 -6.54
N GLU A 108 -7.19 8.89 -6.86
CA GLU A 108 -7.80 10.15 -7.29
C GLU A 108 -7.70 11.23 -6.20
N VAL A 109 -7.97 10.88 -4.93
CA VAL A 109 -7.81 11.80 -3.79
C VAL A 109 -6.35 12.23 -3.60
N VAL A 110 -5.38 11.33 -3.80
CA VAL A 110 -3.95 11.67 -3.73
C VAL A 110 -3.60 12.70 -4.81
N ILE A 111 -4.10 12.55 -6.04
CA ILE A 111 -3.89 13.52 -7.12
C ILE A 111 -4.47 14.89 -6.75
N ASP A 112 -5.76 14.95 -6.37
CA ASP A 112 -6.43 16.22 -6.03
C ASP A 112 -5.68 16.97 -4.91
N ARG A 113 -5.23 16.24 -3.88
CA ARG A 113 -4.43 16.82 -2.79
C ARG A 113 -3.06 17.29 -3.21
N PHE A 114 -2.40 16.52 -4.08
CA PHE A 114 -1.10 16.90 -4.61
C PHE A 114 -1.19 18.20 -5.41
N GLU A 115 -2.19 18.33 -6.28
CA GLU A 115 -2.40 19.54 -7.09
C GLU A 115 -2.77 20.77 -6.24
N ARG A 116 -3.48 20.57 -5.13
CA ARG A 116 -3.79 21.62 -4.14
C ARG A 116 -2.62 21.98 -3.21
N GLY A 117 -1.48 21.31 -3.34
CA GLY A 117 -0.31 21.56 -2.49
C GLY A 117 -0.47 21.09 -1.04
N TYR A 118 -1.32 20.09 -0.79
CA TYR A 118 -1.55 19.54 0.56
C TYR A 118 -0.31 18.83 1.12
N TYR A 119 0.46 18.16 0.27
CA TYR A 119 1.67 17.44 0.67
C TYR A 119 2.86 18.42 0.68
N PRO A 120 3.49 18.67 1.85
CA PRO A 120 4.63 19.57 1.95
C PRO A 120 5.87 19.01 1.24
N GLU A 121 6.76 19.92 0.85
CA GLU A 121 8.14 19.54 0.50
C GLU A 121 8.79 18.94 1.75
N GLY A 122 9.22 17.68 1.64
CA GLY A 122 9.93 16.95 2.69
C GLY A 122 11.39 16.79 2.35
N GLU A 123 12.10 16.04 3.20
CA GLU A 123 13.52 15.74 2.97
C GLU A 123 13.71 14.64 1.91
N LEU A 124 12.72 13.76 1.74
CA LEU A 124 12.79 12.64 0.81
C LEU A 124 12.59 13.09 -0.64
N GLY A 125 13.44 12.57 -1.52
CA GLY A 125 13.34 12.73 -2.97
C GLY A 125 12.75 11.51 -3.67
N LEU A 126 12.65 11.60 -4.99
CA LEU A 126 12.45 10.47 -5.91
C LEU A 126 13.67 10.40 -6.82
N SER A 127 14.29 9.21 -6.90
CA SER A 127 15.44 9.02 -7.78
C SER A 127 15.03 9.00 -9.26
N GLU A 128 16.01 9.14 -10.15
CA GLU A 128 15.79 8.97 -11.59
C GLU A 128 15.27 7.56 -11.92
N ASP A 129 15.83 6.53 -11.28
CA ASP A 129 15.44 5.15 -11.52
C ASP A 129 14.02 4.85 -11.04
N GLU A 130 13.62 5.39 -9.89
CA GLU A 130 12.27 5.24 -9.36
C GLU A 130 11.24 5.94 -10.27
N ALA A 131 11.50 7.18 -10.66
CA ALA A 131 10.64 7.92 -11.59
C ALA A 131 10.54 7.23 -12.97
N ARG A 132 11.67 6.70 -13.46
CA ARG A 132 11.71 5.93 -14.71
C ARG A 132 10.90 4.64 -14.59
N ARG A 133 10.98 3.95 -13.45
CA ARG A 133 10.20 2.72 -13.25
C ARG A 133 8.70 3.00 -13.30
N TYR A 134 8.24 4.05 -12.64
CA TYR A 134 6.84 4.49 -12.70
C TYR A 134 6.38 4.80 -14.11
N GLN A 135 7.23 5.48 -14.89
CA GLN A 135 6.94 5.75 -16.29
C GLN A 135 6.81 4.45 -17.11
N LEU A 136 7.73 3.51 -16.95
CA LEU A 136 7.70 2.22 -17.67
C LEU A 136 6.49 1.37 -17.29
N ASP A 137 6.14 1.30 -16.01
CA ASP A 137 4.97 0.55 -15.53
C ASP A 137 3.67 1.16 -16.08
N TRP A 138 3.61 2.50 -16.17
CA TRP A 138 2.51 3.22 -16.80
C TRP A 138 2.40 2.95 -18.30
N GLU A 139 3.49 3.14 -19.04
CA GLU A 139 3.53 2.94 -20.50
C GLU A 139 3.21 1.50 -20.87
N GLY A 140 3.77 0.53 -20.13
CA GLY A 140 3.48 -0.90 -20.32
C GLY A 140 2.01 -1.24 -20.06
N GLY A 141 1.44 -0.69 -18.98
CA GLY A 141 0.00 -0.83 -18.70
C GLY A 141 -0.89 -0.21 -19.77
N LEU A 142 -0.54 0.98 -20.25
CA LEU A 142 -1.26 1.68 -21.30
C LEU A 142 -1.17 0.96 -22.65
N ALA A 143 -0.01 0.40 -23.00
CA ALA A 143 0.15 -0.40 -24.21
C ALA A 143 -0.74 -1.66 -24.17
N ALA A 144 -0.78 -2.34 -23.02
CA ALA A 144 -1.67 -3.48 -22.80
C ALA A 144 -3.16 -3.07 -22.86
N ALA A 145 -3.49 -1.86 -22.43
CA ALA A 145 -4.81 -1.25 -22.50
C ALA A 145 -5.25 -0.97 -23.94
N THR A 146 -4.38 -0.29 -24.67
CA THR A 146 -4.66 0.22 -26.02
C THR A 146 -4.85 -0.94 -26.99
N GLY A 147 -4.10 -2.03 -26.81
CA GLY A 147 -4.34 -3.29 -27.51
C GLY A 147 -5.73 -3.90 -27.28
N LYS A 148 -6.47 -3.43 -26.26
CA LYS A 148 -7.84 -3.80 -25.94
C LYS A 148 -8.86 -2.67 -26.22
N GLY A 149 -8.46 -1.64 -26.96
CA GLY A 149 -9.35 -0.53 -27.36
C GLY A 149 -9.48 0.59 -26.32
N PHE A 150 -8.65 0.61 -25.28
CA PHE A 150 -8.55 1.76 -24.39
C PHE A 150 -7.89 2.94 -25.12
N ASP A 151 -8.38 4.15 -24.85
CA ASP A 151 -7.88 5.39 -25.42
C ASP A 151 -7.68 6.34 -24.22
N PRO A 152 -6.44 6.68 -23.86
CA PRO A 152 -6.18 7.51 -22.69
C PRO A 152 -6.83 8.89 -22.77
N ASP A 153 -7.03 9.46 -23.96
CA ASP A 153 -7.60 10.81 -24.09
C ASP A 153 -9.12 10.83 -23.88
N HIS A 154 -9.79 9.70 -24.10
CA HIS A 154 -11.25 9.58 -24.02
C HIS A 154 -11.74 8.75 -22.84
N HIS A 155 -10.90 7.83 -22.34
CA HIS A 155 -11.29 6.81 -21.38
C HIS A 155 -10.57 6.95 -20.03
N ALA A 156 -9.57 7.85 -19.91
CA ALA A 156 -8.95 8.14 -18.63
C ALA A 156 -9.91 8.90 -17.69
N ARG A 157 -10.01 8.41 -16.45
CA ARG A 157 -10.85 8.91 -15.36
C ARG A 157 -10.24 10.15 -14.74
N TYR A 158 -8.92 10.19 -14.72
CA TYR A 158 -8.14 11.34 -14.26
C TYR A 158 -6.82 11.40 -15.03
N ARG A 159 -6.28 12.62 -15.11
CA ARG A 159 -4.96 12.87 -15.67
C ARG A 159 -3.92 12.74 -14.57
N ILE A 160 -2.92 11.88 -14.76
CA ILE A 160 -1.82 11.76 -13.80
C ILE A 160 -0.89 12.99 -13.98
N PRO A 161 -0.57 13.74 -12.91
CA PRO A 161 0.28 14.91 -13.03
C PRO A 161 1.70 14.54 -13.48
N ALA A 162 2.32 15.36 -14.33
CA ALA A 162 3.66 15.09 -14.85
C ALA A 162 4.75 14.94 -13.76
N ALA A 163 4.52 15.52 -12.58
CA ALA A 163 5.43 15.39 -11.43
C ALA A 163 5.56 13.95 -10.91
N PHE A 164 4.56 13.08 -11.13
CA PHE A 164 4.56 11.69 -10.68
C PHE A 164 5.52 10.79 -11.48
N PHE A 165 6.04 11.31 -12.58
CA PHE A 165 6.97 10.65 -13.49
C PHE A 165 8.34 11.31 -13.51
N ARG A 166 8.60 12.26 -12.60
CA ARG A 166 9.84 13.04 -12.58
C ARG A 166 10.61 12.80 -11.29
N PRO A 167 11.95 12.84 -11.34
CA PRO A 167 12.76 12.87 -10.15
C PRO A 167 12.36 14.07 -9.29
N LEU A 168 12.42 13.90 -7.98
CA LEU A 168 12.23 14.98 -7.01
C LEU A 168 13.50 15.18 -6.20
N PRO A 169 13.96 16.42 -6.00
CA PRO A 169 15.14 16.68 -5.19
C PRO A 169 14.89 16.27 -3.74
N GLY A 170 15.91 15.72 -3.10
CA GLY A 170 15.85 15.25 -1.72
C GLY A 170 16.86 14.13 -1.50
N ARG A 171 16.96 13.67 -0.25
CA ARG A 171 17.76 12.48 0.08
C ARG A 171 16.99 11.20 -0.32
N PRO A 172 17.68 10.10 -0.61
CA PRO A 172 17.01 8.81 -0.79
C PRO A 172 16.31 8.36 0.50
N VAL A 173 15.38 7.42 0.35
CA VAL A 173 14.82 6.67 1.47
C VAL A 173 15.96 5.91 2.16
N ALA A 174 16.02 5.97 3.48
CA ALA A 174 17.04 5.25 4.23
C ALA A 174 16.87 3.74 4.10
N ASP A 175 17.99 3.04 3.84
CA ASP A 175 18.05 1.57 3.82
C ASP A 175 17.75 0.98 5.20
N GLU A 176 18.12 1.68 6.26
CA GLU A 176 17.77 1.33 7.64
C GLU A 176 16.91 2.44 8.23
N PRO A 177 15.57 2.40 8.06
CA PRO A 177 14.72 3.43 8.61
C PRO A 177 14.75 3.38 10.14
N GLU A 178 14.77 4.56 10.77
CA GLU A 178 14.53 4.66 12.21
C GLU A 178 13.09 4.22 12.51
N ILE A 179 12.96 3.08 13.19
CA ILE A 179 11.68 2.54 13.60
C ILE A 179 11.38 3.01 15.01
N GLY A 180 10.33 3.83 15.13
CA GLY A 180 9.80 4.29 16.40
C GLY A 180 9.26 3.14 17.26
N SER A 181 9.13 3.42 18.56
CA SER A 181 8.58 2.44 19.50
C SER A 181 7.13 2.05 19.14
N PRO A 182 6.71 0.81 19.46
CA PRO A 182 5.32 0.39 19.35
C PRO A 182 4.36 1.39 20.02
N PRO A 183 3.18 1.68 19.43
CA PRO A 183 2.19 2.52 20.08
C PRO A 183 1.70 1.86 21.37
N THR A 184 1.35 2.67 22.36
CA THR A 184 0.61 2.17 23.52
C THR A 184 -0.85 1.98 23.12
N LEU A 185 -1.30 0.73 22.96
CA LEU A 185 -2.68 0.43 22.63
C LEU A 185 -3.58 0.44 23.88
N PRO A 186 -4.85 0.88 23.77
CA PRO A 186 -5.79 0.88 24.89
C PRO A 186 -6.12 -0.57 25.30
N SER A 187 -5.80 -0.94 26.55
CA SER A 187 -6.04 -2.28 27.09
C SER A 187 -7.50 -2.44 27.54
N ASN A 188 -8.40 -2.85 26.66
CA ASN A 188 -9.82 -3.04 27.00
C ASN A 188 -10.28 -4.52 27.06
N GLY A 189 -9.38 -5.50 26.99
CA GLY A 189 -9.70 -6.93 27.03
C GLY A 189 -8.53 -7.82 27.47
N SER A 190 -8.82 -9.12 27.70
CA SER A 190 -7.90 -10.10 28.33
C SER A 190 -6.45 -10.04 27.81
N PRO A 191 -5.45 -9.90 28.70
CA PRO A 191 -4.13 -9.38 28.33
C PRO A 191 -3.18 -10.32 27.58
N SER A 192 -3.50 -11.60 27.34
CA SER A 192 -2.51 -12.55 26.77
C SER A 192 -2.69 -12.88 25.29
N GLU A 193 -3.92 -13.01 24.79
CA GLU A 193 -4.16 -13.37 23.37
C GLU A 193 -4.09 -12.14 22.47
N THR A 194 -4.77 -11.05 22.85
CA THR A 194 -4.73 -9.77 22.14
C THR A 194 -3.32 -9.16 22.10
N ALA A 195 -2.52 -9.33 23.16
CA ALA A 195 -1.14 -8.84 23.17
C ALA A 195 -0.22 -9.59 22.20
N GLY A 196 -0.46 -10.90 22.00
CA GLY A 196 0.27 -11.71 21.02
C GLY A 196 -0.04 -11.29 19.58
N GLU A 197 -1.33 -11.05 19.28
CA GLU A 197 -1.79 -10.60 17.97
C GLU A 197 -1.29 -9.20 17.63
N VAL A 198 -1.35 -8.27 18.60
CA VAL A 198 -0.76 -6.93 18.49
C VAL A 198 0.74 -7.01 18.20
N GLY A 199 1.47 -7.84 18.96
CA GLY A 199 2.90 -8.04 18.78
C GLY A 199 3.23 -8.58 17.39
N ALA A 200 2.41 -9.50 16.87
CA ALA A 200 2.58 -10.07 15.54
C ALA A 200 2.35 -9.02 14.43
N VAL A 201 1.30 -8.21 14.52
CA VAL A 201 1.01 -7.15 13.53
C VAL A 201 2.11 -6.09 13.54
N ILE A 202 2.57 -5.67 14.72
CA ILE A 202 3.66 -4.70 14.83
C ILE A 202 4.97 -5.29 14.30
N GLY A 203 5.29 -6.53 14.65
CA GLY A 203 6.47 -7.24 14.13
C GLY A 203 6.46 -7.33 12.61
N MET A 204 5.30 -7.63 12.01
CA MET A 204 5.11 -7.62 10.56
C MET A 204 5.36 -6.23 9.95
N MET A 205 4.83 -5.17 10.55
CA MET A 205 5.05 -3.80 10.06
C MET A 205 6.52 -3.36 10.16
N GLN A 206 7.21 -3.74 11.23
CA GLN A 206 8.64 -3.50 11.38
C GLN A 206 9.44 -4.29 10.34
N GLN A 207 9.11 -5.55 10.11
CA GLN A 207 9.73 -6.35 9.06
C GLN A 207 9.50 -5.73 7.68
N ARG A 208 8.29 -5.22 7.42
CA ARG A 208 7.96 -4.54 6.16
C ARG A 208 8.75 -3.24 5.98
N ALA A 209 8.85 -2.42 7.03
CA ALA A 209 9.69 -1.23 7.01
C ALA A 209 11.17 -1.56 6.76
N ARG A 210 11.64 -2.71 7.22
CA ARG A 210 13.00 -3.17 6.91
C ARG A 210 13.13 -3.78 5.52
N ALA A 211 12.11 -4.45 5.01
CA ALA A 211 12.15 -5.06 3.67
C ALA A 211 12.02 -4.02 2.55
N GLY A 212 11.51 -2.82 2.84
CA GLY A 212 11.41 -1.73 1.86
C GLY A 212 12.77 -1.31 1.29
N SER A 213 13.85 -1.48 2.05
CA SER A 213 15.22 -1.18 1.61
C SER A 213 15.73 -2.14 0.55
N ASP A 214 15.21 -3.37 0.53
CA ASP A 214 15.54 -4.38 -0.47
C ASP A 214 14.79 -4.13 -1.78
N HIS A 215 13.90 -3.13 -1.82
CA HIS A 215 13.22 -2.72 -3.05
C HIS A 215 14.20 -2.00 -3.99
N GLN A 216 14.93 -2.80 -4.77
CA GLN A 216 15.89 -2.28 -5.73
C GLN A 216 15.17 -1.78 -7.00
N PHE A 217 15.16 -0.46 -7.17
CA PHE A 217 14.86 0.15 -8.45
C PHE A 217 16.08 0.02 -9.37
N GLY A 218 16.36 -1.18 -9.90
CA GLY A 218 17.50 -1.35 -10.80
C GLY A 218 18.08 -2.76 -10.95
N THR A 219 17.34 -3.69 -11.54
CA THR A 219 17.83 -4.48 -12.69
C THR A 219 16.63 -4.73 -13.59
N VAL A 220 16.50 -3.95 -14.66
CA VAL A 220 15.64 -4.35 -15.77
C VAL A 220 16.38 -5.47 -16.49
N THR A 221 16.33 -6.69 -15.93
CA THR A 221 16.57 -7.88 -16.71
C THR A 221 15.35 -8.08 -17.58
N ASP A 222 15.60 -8.19 -18.88
CA ASP A 222 14.60 -8.52 -19.90
C ASP A 222 13.63 -9.56 -19.36
N GLY A 223 12.34 -9.22 -19.41
CA GLY A 223 11.29 -10.01 -18.82
C GLY A 223 11.38 -11.46 -19.25
N THR A 224 11.50 -12.37 -18.28
CA THR A 224 10.89 -13.70 -18.30
C THR A 224 11.15 -14.40 -16.96
N THR A 225 10.06 -14.72 -16.26
CA THR A 225 9.91 -15.86 -15.33
C THR A 225 10.64 -15.92 -13.98
N ALA A 226 11.70 -15.15 -13.68
CA ALA A 226 12.43 -15.34 -12.41
C ALA A 226 11.75 -14.73 -11.16
N GLU A 227 11.11 -13.56 -11.28
CA GLU A 227 10.58 -12.80 -10.12
C GLU A 227 9.33 -13.43 -9.48
N LYS A 228 8.67 -14.38 -10.17
CA LYS A 228 7.51 -15.11 -9.64
C LYS A 228 7.89 -16.30 -8.76
N SER A 229 9.13 -16.80 -8.82
CA SER A 229 9.53 -18.02 -8.11
C SER A 229 9.94 -17.73 -6.67
N ASP A 230 10.79 -16.73 -6.43
CA ASP A 230 11.30 -16.42 -5.08
C ASP A 230 10.23 -15.88 -4.13
N ARG A 231 9.20 -15.19 -4.65
CA ARG A 231 8.09 -14.70 -3.84
C ARG A 231 7.19 -15.82 -3.32
N ARG A 232 7.07 -16.93 -4.05
CA ARG A 232 6.19 -18.06 -3.68
C ARG A 232 6.68 -18.78 -2.42
N ASP A 233 8.00 -18.77 -2.18
CA ASP A 233 8.61 -19.40 -1.01
C ASP A 233 8.43 -18.55 0.26
N ILE A 234 8.38 -17.21 0.14
CA ILE A 234 8.02 -16.31 1.25
C ILE A 234 6.54 -16.50 1.64
N TYR A 235 5.63 -16.64 0.67
CA TYR A 235 4.21 -16.89 0.96
C TYR A 235 3.95 -18.25 1.63
N LEU A 236 4.73 -19.27 1.30
CA LEU A 236 4.65 -20.57 1.98
C LEU A 236 5.10 -20.48 3.45
N MET A 237 6.11 -19.66 3.76
CA MET A 237 6.52 -19.45 5.15
C MET A 237 5.53 -18.60 5.94
N CYS A 238 5.02 -17.49 5.39
CA CYS A 238 4.06 -16.64 6.09
C CYS A 238 2.68 -17.31 6.27
N GLY A 239 2.22 -18.06 5.26
CA GLY A 239 0.98 -18.84 5.36
C GLY A 239 1.08 -20.00 6.36
N ALA A 240 2.26 -20.63 6.50
CA ALA A 240 2.49 -21.69 7.48
C ALA A 240 2.42 -21.17 8.92
N ILE A 241 2.90 -19.94 9.19
CA ILE A 241 2.81 -19.33 10.53
C ILE A 241 1.35 -19.04 10.91
N ALA A 242 0.54 -18.54 9.96
CA ALA A 242 -0.88 -18.30 10.19
C ALA A 242 -1.67 -19.61 10.40
N LEU A 243 -1.35 -20.68 9.66
CA LEU A 243 -2.00 -21.99 9.82
C LEU A 243 -1.64 -22.71 11.12
N VAL A 244 -0.40 -22.61 11.58
CA VAL A 244 0.03 -23.17 12.88
C VAL A 244 -0.65 -22.44 14.04
N GLY A 245 -0.83 -21.11 13.93
CA GLY A 245 -1.59 -20.33 14.92
C GLY A 245 -3.05 -20.78 15.04
N VAL A 246 -3.74 -20.95 13.90
CA VAL A 246 -5.14 -21.39 13.88
C VAL A 246 -5.33 -22.84 14.34
N TRP A 247 -4.39 -23.73 14.03
CA TRP A 247 -4.47 -25.14 14.45
C TRP A 247 -4.21 -25.33 15.96
N ALA A 248 -3.32 -24.51 16.55
CA ALA A 248 -3.08 -24.51 18.00
C ALA A 248 -4.32 -24.04 18.80
N ILE A 249 -5.07 -23.08 18.25
CA ILE A 249 -6.32 -22.58 18.84
C ILE A 249 -7.42 -23.64 18.79
N ALA A 250 -7.56 -24.36 17.66
CA ALA A 250 -8.58 -25.40 17.51
C ALA A 250 -8.37 -26.60 18.46
N GLN A 251 -7.11 -26.98 18.74
CA GLN A 251 -6.79 -28.07 19.67
C GLN A 251 -7.05 -27.71 21.14
N PHE A 252 -7.01 -26.43 21.51
CA PHE A 252 -7.30 -25.98 22.88
C PHE A 252 -8.80 -25.91 23.18
N THR A 253 -9.64 -25.70 22.17
CA THR A 253 -11.10 -25.58 22.32
C THR A 253 -11.85 -26.92 22.36
N GLU A 254 -11.24 -28.03 21.93
CA GLU A 254 -11.88 -29.36 21.93
C GLU A 254 -11.49 -30.25 23.13
N GLY A 255 -10.64 -29.78 24.04
CA GLY A 255 -10.09 -30.56 25.16
C GLY A 255 -10.46 -30.09 26.58
N GLY A 256 -11.41 -29.16 26.73
CA GLY A 256 -11.84 -28.58 28.03
C GLY A 256 -13.22 -29.04 28.49
#